data_AF-A0A2E9LMS8-F1
#
_entry.id   AF-A0A2E9LMS8-F1
#
_cell.length_a   1.000
_cell.length_b   1.000
_cell.length_c   1.000
_cell.angle_alpha   90.00
_cell.angle_beta   90.00
_cell.angle_gamma   90.00
#
_symmetry.space_group_name_H-M   'P 1'
#
loop_
_entity.id
_entity.type
_entity.pdbx_description
1 polymer ?
#
loop_
_entity_poly.entity_id
_entity_poly.type
_entity_poly.pdbx_seq_one_letter_code
_entity_poly.pdbx_strand_id
1 'polypeptide(L)'
;MGDTENTIRGLEIGADEYLTKPVAKREFLARVRTMLRRAKAPDDAPIEYQDTVIALDLLTHSARCRGEEIQMRPTEFRLLTYLALNHERVLSPQELLDNVWGSERGSLDSLKWHVSALREKLEPDQKKPKIIVTFPRVGYRYIRP
;
A
#
# COMPACT_ATOMS: atom_id res chain seq x y z
N MET A 1 -5.99 -31.25 -29.81
CA MET A 1 -7.10 -30.35 -29.43
C MET A 1 -7.36 -30.61 -27.96
N GLY A 2 -7.24 -29.57 -27.12
CA GLY A 2 -7.52 -29.59 -25.67
C GLY A 2 -6.50 -30.38 -24.83
N ASP A 3 -6.09 -29.98 -23.64
CA ASP A 3 -6.48 -28.79 -22.88
C ASP A 3 -5.46 -28.52 -21.77
N THR A 4 -5.58 -27.35 -21.19
CA THR A 4 -4.49 -26.59 -20.58
C THR A 4 -4.48 -26.82 -19.07
N GLU A 5 -3.89 -27.90 -18.57
CA GLU A 5 -3.73 -28.10 -17.12
C GLU A 5 -2.38 -27.54 -16.66
N ASN A 6 -2.37 -26.21 -16.51
CA ASN A 6 -1.29 -25.48 -15.87
C ASN A 6 -1.28 -25.77 -14.36
N THR A 7 -0.66 -26.89 -14.01
CA THR A 7 -0.18 -27.14 -12.64
C THR A 7 0.98 -26.18 -12.41
N ILE A 8 0.99 -25.46 -11.29
CA ILE A 8 2.11 -25.43 -10.31
C ILE A 8 1.91 -24.32 -9.25
N ARG A 9 1.72 -24.82 -8.02
CA ARG A 9 2.28 -24.37 -6.73
C ARG A 9 1.83 -23.04 -6.11
N GLY A 10 1.02 -23.20 -5.06
CA GLY A 10 1.55 -23.17 -3.70
C GLY A 10 1.71 -21.80 -3.07
N LEU A 11 0.69 -21.36 -2.33
CA LEU A 11 0.85 -20.47 -1.18
C LEU A 11 0.00 -21.00 -0.01
N GLU A 12 0.39 -22.16 0.51
CA GLU A 12 0.24 -22.43 1.95
C GLU A 12 1.36 -21.65 2.66
N ILE A 13 1.12 -20.39 3.01
CA ILE A 13 1.99 -19.65 3.92
C ILE A 13 1.11 -18.93 4.94
N GLY A 14 0.87 -19.64 6.06
CA GLY A 14 0.66 -19.09 7.40
C GLY A 14 -0.24 -17.87 7.53
N ALA A 15 -1.56 -18.09 7.57
CA ALA A 15 -2.56 -17.08 7.88
C ALA A 15 -2.64 -16.71 9.38
N ASP A 16 -1.57 -16.89 10.17
CA ASP A 16 -1.68 -16.94 11.65
C ASP A 16 -0.99 -15.82 12.44
N GLU A 17 -0.40 -14.79 11.83
CA GLU A 17 0.33 -13.76 12.61
C GLU A 17 -0.33 -12.38 12.74
N TYR A 18 -1.46 -12.12 12.06
CA TYR A 18 -2.08 -10.78 12.12
C TYR A 18 -3.18 -10.60 13.18
N LEU A 19 -3.53 -11.67 13.90
CA LEU A 19 -4.49 -11.62 15.00
C LEU A 19 -3.92 -10.99 16.27
N THR A 20 -2.65 -10.57 16.29
CA THR A 20 -2.00 -10.32 17.56
C THR A 20 -2.39 -9.01 18.26
N LYS A 21 -2.93 -7.95 17.62
CA LYS A 21 -3.29 -6.71 18.38
C LYS A 21 -4.52 -5.92 17.86
N PRO A 22 -5.68 -5.97 18.55
CA PRO A 22 -6.84 -5.12 18.24
C PRO A 22 -6.59 -3.61 18.38
N VAL A 23 -5.53 -3.20 19.09
CA VAL A 23 -5.12 -1.79 19.22
C VAL A 23 -4.44 -1.27 17.95
N ALA A 24 -3.65 -2.11 17.27
CA ALA A 24 -2.87 -1.70 16.09
C ALA A 24 -3.76 -1.33 14.89
N LYS A 25 -4.87 -2.05 14.67
CA LYS A 25 -5.85 -1.72 13.61
C LYS A 25 -6.58 -0.42 13.88
N ARG A 26 -7.06 -0.21 15.12
CA ARG A 26 -7.77 1.03 15.51
C ARG A 26 -6.85 2.25 15.50
N GLU A 27 -5.61 2.11 15.96
CA GLU A 27 -4.62 3.19 15.91
C GLU A 27 -4.22 3.52 14.47
N PHE A 28 -4.04 2.50 13.62
CA PHE A 28 -3.78 2.71 12.20
C PHE A 28 -4.94 3.45 11.52
N LEU A 29 -6.18 2.98 11.69
CA LEU A 29 -7.37 3.66 11.18
C LEU A 29 -7.46 5.09 11.68
N ALA A 30 -7.22 5.33 12.97
CA ALA A 30 -7.20 6.67 13.53
C ALA A 30 -6.08 7.53 12.95
N ARG A 31 -4.88 6.98 12.71
CA ARG A 31 -3.76 7.70 12.08
C ARG A 31 -4.02 7.99 10.61
N VAL A 32 -4.50 7.01 9.84
CA VAL A 32 -4.90 7.18 8.43
C VAL A 32 -6.02 8.21 8.33
N ARG A 33 -7.06 8.12 9.16
CA ARG A 33 -8.13 9.12 9.24
C ARG A 33 -7.60 10.48 9.66
N THR A 34 -6.67 10.56 10.61
CA THR A 34 -6.06 11.84 11.04
C THR A 34 -5.19 12.45 9.95
N MET A 35 -4.45 11.64 9.19
CA MET A 35 -3.65 12.05 8.03
C MET A 35 -4.56 12.53 6.89
N LEU A 36 -5.62 11.78 6.60
CA LEU A 36 -6.67 12.14 5.65
C LEU A 36 -7.40 13.43 6.06
N ARG A 37 -7.67 13.60 7.36
CA ARG A 37 -8.30 14.80 7.94
C ARG A 37 -7.45 16.06 7.79
N ARG A 38 -6.13 15.93 7.62
CA ARG A 38 -5.27 17.08 7.29
C ARG A 38 -5.36 17.46 5.81
N ALA A 39 -5.85 16.57 4.95
CA ALA A 39 -6.03 16.80 3.52
C ALA A 39 -7.49 17.14 3.13
N LYS A 40 -8.49 16.72 3.92
CA LYS A 40 -9.94 16.98 3.73
C LYS A 40 -10.70 17.06 5.07
N ALA A 41 -11.93 17.58 5.05
CA ALA A 41 -12.77 17.82 6.23
C ALA A 41 -13.04 16.56 7.10
N PRO A 42 -13.36 16.71 8.40
CA PRO A 42 -13.32 15.64 9.41
C PRO A 42 -14.24 14.42 9.23
N ASP A 43 -15.33 14.54 8.47
CA ASP A 43 -16.34 13.48 8.32
C ASP A 43 -16.21 12.65 7.03
N ASP A 44 -15.26 13.00 6.14
CA ASP A 44 -15.23 12.47 4.77
C ASP A 44 -13.98 11.63 4.47
N ALA A 45 -13.38 11.03 5.51
CA ALA A 45 -12.22 10.16 5.31
C ALA A 45 -12.67 8.85 4.63
N PRO A 46 -12.21 8.54 3.41
CA PRO A 46 -12.63 7.34 2.69
C PRO A 46 -12.34 6.09 3.51
N ILE A 47 -13.34 5.22 3.65
CA ILE A 47 -13.22 3.90 4.30
C ILE A 47 -12.66 2.85 3.33
N GLU A 48 -12.76 3.13 2.04
CA GLU A 48 -12.24 2.31 0.95
C GLU A 48 -11.60 3.22 -0.09
N TYR A 49 -10.59 2.70 -0.79
CA TYR A 49 -10.00 3.32 -1.97
C TYR A 49 -10.07 2.32 -3.11
N GLN A 50 -10.52 2.74 -4.29
CA GLN A 50 -10.54 1.88 -5.45
C GLN A 50 -10.19 2.65 -6.72
N ASP A 51 -9.33 2.05 -7.55
CA ASP A 51 -9.13 2.42 -8.94
C ASP A 51 -9.13 1.17 -9.83
N THR A 52 -8.71 1.32 -11.09
CA THR A 52 -8.70 0.26 -12.10
C THR A 52 -7.73 -0.88 -11.77
N VAL A 53 -6.72 -0.64 -10.93
CA VAL A 53 -5.68 -1.62 -10.60
C VAL A 53 -5.72 -2.03 -9.14
N ILE A 54 -5.99 -1.15 -8.19
CA ILE A 54 -6.04 -1.52 -6.77
C ILE A 54 -7.41 -1.25 -6.14
N ALA A 55 -7.78 -2.10 -5.19
CA ALA A 55 -8.86 -1.84 -4.25
C ALA A 55 -8.32 -2.07 -2.83
N LEU A 56 -8.48 -1.08 -1.95
CA LEU A 56 -8.02 -1.09 -0.57
C LEU A 56 -9.22 -0.88 0.34
N ASP A 57 -9.45 -1.81 1.25
CA ASP A 57 -10.38 -1.62 2.36
C ASP A 57 -9.57 -1.23 3.60
N LEU A 58 -9.74 0.02 4.02
CA LEU A 58 -8.95 0.59 5.11
C LEU A 58 -9.39 0.05 6.47
N LEU A 59 -10.64 -0.42 6.60
CA LEU A 59 -11.19 -1.00 7.82
C LEU A 59 -10.64 -2.41 8.06
N THR A 60 -10.63 -3.23 7.01
CA THR A 60 -10.20 -4.64 7.11
C THR A 60 -8.69 -4.83 6.88
N HIS A 61 -7.99 -3.80 6.36
CA HIS A 61 -6.61 -3.89 5.87
C HIS A 61 -6.45 -4.88 4.70
N SER A 62 -7.51 -5.10 3.93
CA SER A 62 -7.44 -5.95 2.74
C SER A 62 -7.05 -5.13 1.51
N ALA A 63 -6.23 -5.72 0.66
CA ALA A 63 -5.80 -5.13 -0.60
C ALA A 63 -6.04 -6.13 -1.73
N ARG A 64 -6.60 -5.64 -2.83
CA ARG A 64 -6.71 -6.36 -4.09
C ARG A 64 -5.95 -5.64 -5.18
N CYS A 65 -5.28 -6.39 -6.05
CA CYS A 65 -4.67 -5.90 -7.28
C CYS A 65 -5.29 -6.64 -8.47
N ARG A 66 -5.86 -5.90 -9.41
CA ARG A 66 -6.52 -6.44 -10.62
C ARG A 66 -7.57 -7.52 -10.31
N GLY A 67 -8.28 -7.36 -9.19
CA GLY A 67 -9.30 -8.28 -8.72
C GLY A 67 -8.81 -9.41 -7.82
N GLU A 68 -7.50 -9.64 -7.73
CA GLU A 68 -6.91 -10.70 -6.89
C GLU A 68 -6.50 -10.15 -5.52
N GLU A 69 -6.79 -10.90 -4.46
CA GLU A 69 -6.37 -10.53 -3.11
C GLU A 69 -4.85 -10.67 -2.95
N ILE A 70 -4.21 -9.64 -2.43
CA ILE A 70 -2.77 -9.61 -2.22
C ILE A 70 -2.43 -9.39 -0.76
N GLN A 71 -1.57 -10.26 -0.24
CA GLN A 71 -1.11 -10.17 1.14
C GLN A 71 -0.05 -9.08 1.29
N MET A 72 -0.23 -8.20 2.27
CA MET A 72 0.68 -7.09 2.56
C MET A 72 1.07 -7.06 4.04
N ARG A 73 2.31 -6.62 4.27
CA ARG A 73 2.79 -6.25 5.62
C ARG A 73 2.14 -4.93 6.03
N PRO A 74 2.08 -4.60 7.33
CA PRO A 74 1.25 -3.48 7.77
C PRO A 74 1.74 -2.20 7.12
N THR A 75 3.05 -1.97 7.20
CA THR A 75 3.77 -0.82 6.62
C THR A 75 3.63 -0.71 5.10
N GLU A 76 3.58 -1.82 4.37
CA GLU A 76 3.32 -1.81 2.92
C GLU A 76 1.90 -1.29 2.64
N PHE A 77 0.90 -1.79 3.38
CA PHE A 77 -0.47 -1.33 3.26
C PHE A 77 -0.60 0.17 3.60
N ARG A 78 0.07 0.63 4.66
CA ARG A 78 0.10 2.06 5.04
C ARG A 78 0.73 2.90 3.92
N LEU A 79 1.86 2.45 3.38
CA LEU A 79 2.60 3.15 2.34
C LEU A 79 1.77 3.28 1.06
N LEU A 80 1.17 2.17 0.61
CA LEU A 80 0.32 2.15 -0.58
C LEU A 80 -0.91 3.04 -0.40
N THR A 81 -1.58 2.91 0.75
CA THR A 81 -2.74 3.75 1.09
C THR A 81 -2.38 5.24 1.02
N TYR A 82 -1.27 5.64 1.65
CA TYR A 82 -0.85 7.05 1.66
C TYR A 82 -0.48 7.55 0.26
N LEU A 83 0.21 6.73 -0.53
CA LEU A 83 0.54 7.01 -1.93
C LEU A 83 -0.71 7.17 -2.79
N ALA A 84 -1.65 6.23 -2.71
CA ALA A 84 -2.86 6.18 -3.51
C ALA A 84 -3.82 7.34 -3.21
N LEU A 85 -3.95 7.71 -1.93
CA LEU A 85 -4.76 8.85 -1.50
C LEU A 85 -4.16 10.20 -1.92
N ASN A 86 -2.85 10.27 -2.15
CA ASN A 86 -2.13 11.46 -2.59
C ASN A 86 -1.61 11.35 -4.04
N HIS A 87 -2.26 10.55 -4.89
CA HIS A 87 -1.85 10.27 -6.27
C HIS A 87 -1.69 11.51 -7.17
N GLU A 88 -2.23 12.67 -6.80
CA GLU A 88 -2.13 13.91 -7.56
C GLU A 88 -0.75 14.58 -7.46
N ARG A 89 0.04 14.26 -6.43
CA ARG A 89 1.33 14.92 -6.16
C ARG A 89 2.48 13.94 -5.97
N VAL A 90 3.71 14.44 -6.08
CA VAL A 90 4.91 13.70 -5.72
C VAL A 90 5.15 13.85 -4.22
N LEU A 91 5.31 12.73 -3.53
CA LEU A 91 5.57 12.67 -2.10
C LEU A 91 7.06 12.51 -1.85
N SER A 92 7.63 13.38 -1.01
CA SER A 92 9.04 13.31 -0.65
C SER A 92 9.34 12.09 0.23
N PRO A 93 10.57 11.56 0.21
CA PRO A 93 10.95 10.47 1.11
C PRO A 93 10.73 10.81 2.58
N GLN A 94 11.00 12.07 2.98
CA GLN A 94 10.80 12.52 4.35
C GLN A 94 9.30 12.52 4.72
N GLU A 95 8.45 13.05 3.84
CA GLU A 95 7.00 13.05 4.06
C GLU A 95 6.45 11.62 4.17
N LEU A 96 6.94 10.70 3.33
CA LEU A 96 6.58 9.29 3.41
C LEU A 96 7.03 8.69 4.75
N LEU A 97 8.26 8.92 5.18
CA LEU A 97 8.75 8.40 6.46
C LEU A 97 7.91 8.93 7.64
N ASP A 98 7.66 10.24 7.68
CA ASP A 98 6.95 10.89 8.78
C ASP A 98 5.49 10.39 8.90
N ASN A 99 4.81 10.16 7.76
CA ASN A 99 3.41 9.76 7.75
C ASN A 99 3.21 8.23 7.75
N VAL A 100 4.13 7.46 7.17
CA VAL A 100 3.97 6.00 7.01
C VAL A 100 4.61 5.20 8.13
N TRP A 101 5.63 5.70 8.85
CA TRP A 101 6.23 4.99 9.99
C TRP A 101 5.71 5.51 11.34
N GLY A 102 5.41 6.80 11.47
CA GLY A 102 4.89 7.39 12.71
C GLY A 102 5.89 7.27 13.87
N SER A 103 5.56 6.49 14.91
CA SER A 103 6.42 6.24 16.08
C SER A 103 7.54 5.22 15.84
N GLU A 104 7.47 4.48 14.73
CA GLU A 104 8.53 3.54 14.34
C GLU A 104 9.69 4.30 13.67
N ARG A 105 10.93 3.85 13.89
CA ARG A 105 12.09 4.42 13.19
C ARG A 105 12.11 3.92 11.74
N GLY A 106 11.56 4.71 10.83
CA GLY A 106 11.77 4.53 9.39
C GLY A 106 13.14 5.04 8.95
N SER A 107 13.74 4.38 7.96
CA SER A 107 14.95 4.84 7.25
C SER A 107 14.70 4.94 5.74
N LEU A 108 15.51 5.73 5.03
CA LEU A 108 15.42 5.80 3.56
C LEU A 108 15.58 4.44 2.88
N ASP A 109 16.43 3.56 3.43
CA ASP A 109 16.63 2.22 2.90
C ASP A 109 15.41 1.33 3.17
N SER A 110 14.79 1.46 4.35
CA SER A 110 13.53 0.78 4.64
C SER A 110 12.43 1.24 3.69
N LEU A 111 12.33 2.53 3.39
CA LEU A 111 11.36 3.07 2.44
C LEU A 111 11.57 2.49 1.04
N LYS A 112 12.82 2.51 0.54
CA LYS A 112 13.15 1.94 -0.77
C LYS A 112 12.80 0.46 -0.85
N TRP A 113 13.08 -0.31 0.20
CA TRP A 113 12.74 -1.72 0.25
C TRP A 113 11.23 -1.95 0.25
N HIS A 114 10.45 -1.19 1.02
CA HIS A 114 8.98 -1.28 1.00
C HIS A 114 8.40 -0.86 -0.36
N VAL A 115 8.96 0.17 -1.01
CA VAL A 115 8.57 0.54 -2.39
C VAL A 115 8.87 -0.60 -3.37
N SER A 116 10.03 -1.25 -3.24
CA SER A 116 10.38 -2.40 -4.07
C SER A 116 9.40 -3.57 -3.87
N ALA A 117 9.08 -3.90 -2.61
CA ALA A 117 8.13 -4.94 -2.28
C ALA A 117 6.70 -4.63 -2.76
N LEU A 118 6.29 -3.36 -2.75
CA LEU A 118 5.03 -2.95 -3.35
C LEU A 118 5.03 -3.12 -4.87
N ARG A 119 6.13 -2.74 -5.54
CA ARG A 119 6.24 -2.91 -7.00
C ARG A 119 6.20 -4.38 -7.40
N GLU A 120 6.80 -5.27 -6.63
CA GLU A 120 6.72 -6.71 -6.88
C GLU A 120 5.29 -7.24 -6.86
N LYS A 121 4.43 -6.67 -6.01
CA LYS A 121 3.02 -7.10 -5.86
C LYS A 121 2.07 -6.43 -6.84
N LEU A 122 2.36 -5.19 -7.23
CA LEU A 122 1.43 -4.34 -7.99
C LEU A 122 1.81 -4.23 -9.47
N GLU A 123 3.11 -4.23 -9.78
CA GLU A 123 3.60 -3.95 -11.11
C GLU A 123 3.82 -5.25 -11.89
N PRO A 124 3.44 -5.31 -13.18
CA PRO A 124 3.81 -6.43 -14.03
C PRO A 124 5.33 -6.48 -14.31
N ASP A 125 6.01 -5.33 -14.27
CA ASP A 125 7.48 -5.23 -14.40
C ASP A 125 8.02 -4.20 -13.40
N GLN A 126 8.76 -4.68 -12.39
CA GLN A 126 9.36 -3.84 -11.36
C GLN A 126 10.38 -2.83 -11.89
N LYS A 127 11.04 -3.13 -13.02
CA LYS A 127 12.06 -2.27 -13.63
C LYS A 127 11.44 -1.12 -14.42
N LYS A 128 10.16 -1.26 -14.80
CA LYS A 128 9.39 -0.24 -15.53
C LYS A 128 8.08 0.06 -14.78
N PRO A 129 8.16 0.60 -13.55
CA PRO A 129 7.00 0.81 -12.72
C PRO A 129 6.08 1.86 -13.34
N LYS A 130 4.79 1.53 -13.45
CA LYS A 130 3.75 2.42 -13.98
C LYS A 130 2.82 2.95 -12.89
N ILE A 131 2.68 2.22 -11.79
CA ILE A 131 1.79 2.53 -10.68
C ILE A 131 2.53 3.36 -9.62
N ILE A 132 3.68 2.88 -9.14
CA ILE A 132 4.50 3.61 -8.16
C ILE A 132 5.75 4.13 -8.85
N VAL A 133 5.70 5.35 -9.37
CA VAL A 133 6.77 5.96 -10.15
C VAL A 133 7.75 6.70 -9.23
N THR A 134 9.04 6.46 -9.44
CA THR A 134 10.10 7.27 -8.80
C THR A 134 10.33 8.53 -9.60
N PHE A 135 10.27 9.67 -8.92
CA PHE A 135 10.74 10.96 -9.42
C PHE A 135 12.13 11.22 -8.83
N PRO A 136 13.22 11.05 -9.60
CA PRO A 136 14.58 11.17 -9.08
C PRO A 136 14.78 12.49 -8.33
N ARG A 137 15.40 12.41 -7.14
CA ARG A 137 15.66 13.54 -6.24
C ARG A 137 14.43 14.26 -5.67
N VAL A 138 13.21 13.85 -6.04
CA VAL A 138 11.97 14.43 -5.52
C VAL A 138 11.24 13.45 -4.62
N GLY A 139 11.06 12.20 -5.06
CA GLY A 139 10.40 11.16 -4.26
C GLY A 139 9.59 10.17 -5.09
N TYR A 140 8.37 9.87 -4.65
CA TYR A 140 7.51 8.85 -5.25
C TYR A 140 6.12 9.39 -5.51
N ARG A 141 5.48 8.87 -6.55
CA ARG A 141 4.10 9.20 -6.87
C ARG A 141 3.34 7.95 -7.26
N TYR A 142 2.11 7.86 -6.78
CA TYR A 142 1.14 6.92 -7.28
C TYR A 142 0.50 7.48 -8.55
N ILE A 143 0.57 6.75 -9.66
CA ILE A 143 -0.10 7.09 -10.90
C ILE A 143 -1.32 6.18 -11.01
N ARG A 144 -2.51 6.81 -11.02
CA ARG A 144 -3.75 6.11 -11.31
C ARG A 144 -3.75 5.68 -12.79
N PRO A 145 -3.87 4.39 -13.09
CA PRO A 145 -3.96 3.89 -14.45
C PRO A 145 -5.34 4.08 -15.07
#